data_AF-A0A974E3R6-F1
#
_entry.id   AF-A0A974E3R6-F1
#
_cell.length_a   1.000
_cell.length_b   1.000
_cell.length_c   1.000
_cell.angle_alpha   90.00
_cell.angle_beta   90.00
_cell.angle_gamma   90.00
#
_symmetry.space_group_name_H-M   'P 1'
#
loop_
_entity.id
_entity.type
_entity.pdbx_description
1 polymer ?
#
loop_
_entity_poly.entity_id
_entity_poly.type
_entity_poly.pdbx_seq_one_letter_code
_entity_poly.pdbx_strand_id
1 'polypeptide(L)'
;MQLFPGLLISNGRVALQLGLRPRSRLDLFRNLLTGLTRHERIETTWARAEKLQQYTEKRIDYCKQGDTDKRAMKMANFWLMQKNLIPKLFKNVSGSQPR
;
A
#
# COMPACT_ATOMS: atom_id res chain seq x y z
N MET A 1 22.10 35.28 23.29
CA MET A 1 20.89 34.86 22.55
C MET A 1 21.28 34.60 21.09
N GLN A 2 21.39 33.35 20.66
CA GLN A 2 21.47 33.02 19.22
C GLN A 2 20.50 31.88 18.94
N LEU A 3 19.30 32.24 18.47
CA LEU A 3 18.41 31.32 17.78
C LEU A 3 18.90 31.30 16.33
N PHE A 4 19.63 30.26 15.93
CA PHE A 4 19.84 29.99 14.50
C PHE A 4 18.55 29.36 13.96
N PRO A 5 17.77 30.04 13.08
CA PRO A 5 16.69 29.40 12.37
C PRO A 5 17.33 28.64 11.21
N GLY A 6 17.98 27.53 11.51
CA GLY A 6 18.54 26.61 10.54
C GLY A 6 17.42 25.89 9.80
N LEU A 7 16.85 26.56 8.81
CA LEU A 7 16.45 26.00 7.52
C LEU A 7 15.71 24.64 7.59
N LEU A 8 14.41 24.69 7.89
CA LEU A 8 13.47 23.58 7.62
C LEU A 8 13.23 23.39 6.12
N ILE A 9 14.29 23.33 5.30
CA ILE A 9 14.15 23.06 3.87
C ILE A 9 14.19 21.54 3.66
N SER A 10 13.03 20.98 3.33
CA SER A 10 12.87 19.59 2.97
C SER A 10 13.13 19.34 1.49
N ASN A 11 14.37 19.50 1.03
CA ASN A 11 14.72 19.15 -0.35
C ASN A 11 14.71 17.62 -0.52
N GLY A 12 14.00 17.11 -1.53
CA GLY A 12 13.99 15.69 -1.90
C GLY A 12 13.04 14.77 -1.11
N ARG A 13 12.06 15.30 -0.35
CA ARG A 13 11.07 14.43 0.31
C ARG A 13 10.05 13.86 -0.69
N VAL A 14 10.20 12.60 -1.04
CA VAL A 14 9.30 11.85 -1.94
C VAL A 14 8.01 11.38 -1.25
N ALA A 15 7.97 11.43 0.08
CA ALA A 15 6.87 10.86 0.86
C ALA A 15 6.04 11.95 1.55
N LEU A 16 4.74 11.98 1.24
CA LEU A 16 3.79 12.86 1.90
C LEU A 16 3.67 12.48 3.39
N GLN A 17 3.64 13.47 4.26
CA GLN A 17 3.33 13.29 5.68
C GLN A 17 1.83 13.08 5.84
N LEU A 18 1.40 11.83 5.69
CA LEU A 18 0.03 11.39 5.95
C LEU A 18 0.00 10.70 7.32
N GLY A 19 -0.68 11.31 8.29
CA GLY A 19 -0.79 10.80 9.67
C GLY A 19 0.28 11.33 10.63
N LEU A 20 0.16 10.97 11.91
CA LEU A 20 1.00 11.48 13.01
C LEU A 20 2.37 10.79 13.11
N ARG A 21 2.45 9.52 12.70
CA ARG A 21 3.66 8.67 12.81
C ARG A 21 3.84 7.78 11.57
N PRO A 22 5.07 7.35 11.22
CA PRO A 22 5.32 6.49 10.06
C PRO A 22 4.51 5.18 10.05
N ARG A 23 4.31 4.57 11.24
CA ARG A 23 3.49 3.37 11.41
C ARG A 23 2.03 3.61 11.05
N SER A 24 1.44 4.68 11.58
CA SER A 24 0.07 5.10 11.30
C SER A 24 -0.16 5.35 9.81
N ARG A 25 0.84 5.92 9.11
CA ARG A 25 0.78 6.08 7.65
C ARG A 25 0.67 4.75 6.93
N LEU A 26 1.48 3.76 7.33
CA LEU A 26 1.43 2.43 6.71
C LEU A 26 0.08 1.75 6.97
N ASP A 27 -0.43 1.83 8.19
CA ASP A 27 -1.73 1.22 8.52
C ASP A 27 -2.89 1.90 7.78
N LEU A 28 -2.85 3.22 7.58
CA LEU A 28 -3.79 3.95 6.72
C LEU A 28 -3.81 3.37 5.29
N PHE A 29 -2.65 3.16 4.68
CA PHE A 29 -2.58 2.61 3.32
C PHE A 29 -2.96 1.14 3.25
N ARG A 30 -2.70 0.35 4.29
CA ARG A 30 -3.17 -1.04 4.39
C ARG A 30 -4.70 -1.10 4.45
N ASN A 31 -5.32 -0.18 5.18
CA ASN A 31 -6.78 -0.06 5.23
C ASN A 31 -7.35 0.32 3.87
N LEU A 32 -6.79 1.35 3.22
CA LEU A 32 -7.23 1.80 1.89
C LEU A 32 -7.06 0.71 0.84
N LEU A 33 -5.92 0.01 0.83
CA LEU A 33 -5.67 -1.09 -0.09
C LEU A 33 -6.65 -2.25 0.14
N THR A 34 -6.92 -2.61 1.40
CA THR A 34 -7.91 -3.64 1.74
C THR A 34 -9.31 -3.23 1.26
N GLY A 35 -9.68 -1.96 1.44
CA GLY A 35 -10.93 -1.39 0.91
C GLY A 35 -11.00 -1.44 -0.61
N LEU A 36 -9.90 -1.08 -1.30
CA LEU A 36 -9.79 -1.13 -2.75
C LEU A 36 -9.92 -2.56 -3.27
N THR A 37 -9.26 -3.55 -2.66
CA THR A 37 -9.38 -4.97 -3.08
C THR A 37 -10.79 -5.52 -2.86
N ARG A 38 -11.48 -5.06 -1.80
CA ARG A 38 -12.84 -5.48 -1.49
C ARG A 38 -13.86 -4.89 -2.47
N HIS A 39 -13.85 -3.57 -2.61
CA HIS A 39 -14.89 -2.81 -3.31
C HIS A 39 -14.53 -2.48 -4.77
N GLU A 40 -13.31 -2.75 -5.19
CA GLU A 40 -12.76 -2.52 -6.55
C GLU A 40 -12.65 -1.04 -6.96
N ARG A 41 -13.39 -0.18 -6.27
CA ARG A 41 -13.35 1.28 -6.38
C ARG A 41 -13.53 1.89 -5.00
N ILE A 42 -12.73 2.93 -4.71
CA ILE A 42 -12.89 3.75 -3.50
C ILE A 42 -12.75 5.22 -3.86
N GLU A 43 -13.38 6.08 -3.08
CA GLU A 43 -13.25 7.53 -3.18
C GLU A 43 -12.42 8.03 -2.01
N THR A 44 -11.37 8.81 -2.30
CA THR A 44 -10.44 9.34 -1.30
C THR A 44 -9.84 10.65 -1.82
N THR A 45 -9.14 11.37 -0.95
CA THR A 45 -8.41 12.58 -1.34
C THR A 45 -7.31 12.27 -2.36
N TRP A 46 -7.09 13.20 -3.29
CA TRP A 46 -6.13 13.06 -4.40
C TRP A 46 -4.76 12.58 -3.94
N ALA A 47 -4.20 13.24 -2.92
CA ALA A 47 -2.86 12.94 -2.43
C ALA A 47 -2.73 11.53 -1.81
N ARG A 48 -3.83 10.98 -1.25
CA ARG A 48 -3.89 9.60 -0.78
C ARG A 48 -4.07 8.63 -1.96
N ALA A 49 -4.86 9.00 -2.96
CA ALA A 49 -5.09 8.19 -4.16
C ALA A 49 -3.78 7.94 -4.92
N GLU A 50 -3.01 8.99 -5.22
CA GLU A 50 -1.75 8.88 -5.96
C GLU A 50 -0.74 7.96 -5.25
N LYS A 51 -0.63 8.08 -3.92
CA LYS A 51 0.25 7.19 -3.13
C LYS A 51 -0.29 5.77 -3.04
N LEU A 52 -1.60 5.60 -2.88
CA LEU A 52 -2.23 4.29 -2.89
C LEU A 52 -2.00 3.57 -4.22
N GLN A 53 -2.08 4.27 -5.35
CA GLN A 53 -1.80 3.74 -6.67
C GLN A 53 -0.38 3.15 -6.73
N GLN A 54 0.63 3.92 -6.33
CA GLN A 54 2.04 3.46 -6.30
C GLN A 54 2.23 2.20 -5.43
N TYR A 55 1.50 2.08 -4.33
CA TYR A 55 1.54 0.87 -3.50
C TYR A 55 0.83 -0.30 -4.18
N THR A 56 -0.32 -0.05 -4.80
CA THR A 56 -1.18 -1.05 -5.42
C THR A 56 -0.50 -1.68 -6.63
N GLU A 57 0.10 -0.89 -7.52
CA GLU A 57 0.84 -1.38 -8.70
C GLU A 57 1.93 -2.37 -8.30
N LYS A 58 2.73 -2.03 -7.29
CA LYS A 58 3.74 -2.94 -6.74
C LYS A 58 3.15 -4.22 -6.17
N ARG A 59 1.93 -4.19 -5.60
CA ARG A 59 1.25 -5.41 -5.13
C ARG A 59 0.80 -6.27 -6.29
N ILE A 60 0.27 -5.67 -7.35
CA ILE A 60 -0.11 -6.38 -8.57
C ILE A 60 1.11 -7.11 -9.16
N ASP A 61 2.28 -6.47 -9.17
CA ASP A 61 3.51 -7.11 -9.67
C ASP A 61 3.92 -8.34 -8.85
N TYR A 62 3.76 -8.31 -7.52
CA TYR A 62 3.95 -9.51 -6.69
C TYR A 62 2.89 -10.57 -6.98
N CYS A 63 1.64 -10.18 -7.23
CA CYS A 63 0.57 -11.14 -7.52
C CYS A 63 0.80 -11.85 -8.87
N LYS A 64 1.36 -11.15 -9.86
CA LYS A 64 1.75 -11.74 -11.15
C LYS A 64 2.82 -12.82 -11.03
N GLN A 65 3.66 -12.79 -9.99
CA GLN A 65 4.68 -13.84 -9.74
C GLN A 65 4.06 -15.17 -9.31
N GLY A 66 2.78 -15.17 -8.92
CA GLY A 66 2.02 -16.36 -8.53
C GLY A 66 2.02 -16.64 -7.03
N ASP A 67 1.22 -17.62 -6.64
CA ASP A 67 1.01 -18.08 -5.26
C ASP A 67 2.18 -18.93 -4.74
N THR A 68 2.93 -19.55 -5.64
CA THR A 68 4.10 -20.39 -5.32
C THR A 68 5.27 -19.57 -4.75
N ASP A 69 5.33 -18.27 -5.06
CA ASP A 69 6.34 -17.40 -4.47
C ASP A 69 5.99 -17.04 -3.01
N LYS A 70 6.82 -17.56 -2.09
CA LYS A 70 6.74 -17.27 -0.66
C LYS A 70 6.85 -15.77 -0.37
N ARG A 71 7.60 -15.02 -1.16
CA ARG A 71 7.77 -13.57 -0.98
C ARG A 71 6.49 -12.83 -1.36
N ALA A 72 5.89 -13.14 -2.51
CA ALA A 72 4.59 -12.62 -2.91
C ALA A 72 3.51 -12.89 -1.86
N MET A 73 3.42 -14.14 -1.37
CA MET A 73 2.45 -14.51 -0.34
C MET A 73 2.67 -13.75 0.97
N LYS A 74 3.92 -13.64 1.45
CA LYS A 74 4.25 -12.86 2.67
C LYS A 74 3.91 -11.38 2.50
N MET A 75 4.14 -10.82 1.32
CA MET A 75 3.78 -9.44 1.01
C MET A 75 2.26 -9.24 1.00
N ALA A 76 1.50 -10.11 0.34
CA ALA A 76 0.04 -10.05 0.33
C ALA A 76 -0.51 -10.16 1.77
N ASN A 77 0.02 -11.07 2.57
CA ASN A 77 -0.36 -11.25 3.97
C ASN A 77 -0.03 -10.00 4.82
N PHE A 78 1.08 -9.31 4.58
CA PHE A 78 1.36 -8.08 5.31
C PHE A 78 0.37 -6.95 4.95
N TRP A 79 0.11 -6.75 3.66
CA TRP A 79 -0.63 -5.58 3.17
C TRP A 79 -2.15 -5.71 3.30
N LEU A 80 -2.70 -6.89 3.07
CA LEU A 80 -4.13 -7.15 3.26
C LEU A 80 -4.41 -7.49 4.72
N MET A 81 -5.20 -6.65 5.39
CA MET A 81 -5.61 -6.93 6.76
C MET A 81 -6.57 -8.11 6.83
N GLN A 82 -7.44 -8.25 5.83
CA GLN A 82 -8.41 -9.32 5.73
C GLN A 82 -7.88 -10.45 4.84
N LYS A 83 -7.67 -11.63 5.43
CA LYS A 83 -6.97 -12.74 4.77
C LYS A 83 -7.82 -13.45 3.72
N ASN A 84 -9.14 -13.38 3.85
CA ASN A 84 -10.10 -13.88 2.87
C ASN A 84 -10.02 -13.15 1.51
N LEU A 85 -9.42 -11.96 1.45
CA LEU A 85 -9.23 -11.21 0.19
C LEU A 85 -7.96 -11.62 -0.58
N ILE A 86 -7.05 -12.36 0.05
CA ILE A 86 -5.80 -12.79 -0.60
C ILE A 86 -6.11 -13.65 -1.83
N PRO A 87 -6.96 -14.69 -1.76
CA PRO A 87 -7.31 -15.48 -2.96
C PRO A 87 -7.98 -14.66 -4.05
N LYS A 88 -8.84 -13.70 -3.69
CA LYS A 88 -9.49 -12.80 -4.65
C LYS A 88 -8.46 -11.99 -5.42
N LEU A 89 -7.45 -11.46 -4.74
CA LEU A 89 -6.41 -10.65 -5.35
C LEU A 89 -5.60 -11.44 -6.38
N PHE A 90 -5.16 -12.66 -6.05
CA PHE A 90 -4.42 -13.51 -6.98
C PHE A 90 -5.29 -13.97 -8.15
N LYS A 91 -6.52 -14.41 -7.87
CA LYS A 91 -7.47 -14.84 -8.91
C LYS A 91 -7.73 -13.75 -9.95
N ASN A 92 -7.94 -12.51 -9.50
CA ASN A 92 -8.26 -11.39 -10.39
C ASN A 92 -7.07 -10.92 -11.23
N VAL A 93 -5.84 -11.07 -10.72
CA VAL A 93 -4.62 -10.56 -11.39
C VAL A 93 -4.00 -11.58 -12.34
N SER A 94 -3.88 -12.84 -11.91
CA SER A 94 -3.16 -13.88 -12.68
C SER A 94 -4.08 -14.98 -13.21
N GLY A 95 -5.37 -14.99 -12.85
CA GLY A 95 -6.28 -16.11 -13.16
C GLY A 95 -5.94 -17.40 -12.39
N SER A 96 -4.93 -17.38 -11.53
CA SER A 96 -4.49 -18.54 -10.75
C SER A 96 -5.14 -18.53 -9.36
N GLN A 97 -5.75 -19.65 -8.99
CA GLN A 97 -6.28 -19.88 -7.65
C GLN A 97 -5.11 -20.26 -6.73
N PRO A 98 -4.94 -19.65 -5.54
CA PRO A 98 -3.92 -20.11 -4.60
C PRO A 98 -4.20 -21.54 -4.17
N ARG A 99 -3.18 -22.41 -4.24
CA ARG A 99 -3.25 -23.81 -3.79
C ARG A 99 -3.16 -23.95 -2.27
#